data_AF-A0A6P1BXI8-F1
#
_entry.id   AF-A0A6P1BXI8-F1
#
_cell.length_a   1.000
_cell.length_b   1.000
_cell.length_c   1.000
_cell.angle_alpha   90.00
_cell.angle_beta   90.00
_cell.angle_gamma   90.00
#
_symmetry.space_group_name_H-M   'P 1'
#
loop_
_entity.id
_entity.type
_entity.pdbx_description
1 polymer ?
#
loop_
_entity_poly.entity_id
_entity_poly.type
_entity_poly.pdbx_seq_one_letter_code
_entity_poly.pdbx_strand_id
1 'polypeptide(L)' 'ALIEGLAAEVVMADAAYDADHLRQAIAAKGALAVIPNNPSRALKHPLDKHLYAQRHLVECCFSKLKQFRRVATRFEKTAR' A
#
# COMPACT_ATOMS: atom_id res chain seq x y z
N ALA A 1 -13.91 -7.36 1.57
CA ALA A 1 -13.24 -6.10 1.16
C ALA A 1 -11.72 -6.18 1.39
N LEU A 2 -10.91 -5.35 0.71
CA LEU A 2 -9.43 -5.43 0.67
C LEU A 2 -8.75 -5.51 2.05
N ILE A 3 -9.31 -4.83 3.05
CA ILE A 3 -8.75 -4.72 4.40
C ILE A 3 -9.54 -5.53 5.44
N GLU A 4 -10.52 -6.32 5.03
CA GLU A 4 -11.42 -7.07 5.93
C GLU A 4 -10.65 -8.15 6.71
N GLY A 5 -11.01 -8.38 7.97
CA GLY A 5 -10.32 -9.34 8.85
C GLY A 5 -8.94 -8.93 9.35
N LEU A 6 -8.35 -7.85 8.81
CA LEU A 6 -7.08 -7.31 9.27
C LEU A 6 -7.30 -6.25 10.36
N ALA A 7 -6.60 -6.40 11.48
CA ALA A 7 -6.49 -5.41 12.54
C ALA A 7 -5.26 -4.52 12.27
N ALA A 8 -5.46 -3.21 12.20
CA ALA A 8 -4.41 -2.24 11.99
C ALA A 8 -4.81 -0.90 12.59
N GLU A 9 -3.87 -0.20 13.22
CA GLU A 9 -4.06 1.18 13.68
C GLU A 9 -3.79 2.19 12.55
N VAL A 10 -2.91 1.82 11.61
CA VAL A 10 -2.50 2.65 10.48
C VAL A 10 -2.53 1.83 9.20
N VAL A 11 -3.12 2.37 8.15
CA VAL A 11 -3.14 1.79 6.81
C VAL A 11 -2.39 2.71 5.85
N MET A 12 -1.24 2.23 5.38
CA MET A 12 -0.43 2.90 4.35
C MET A 12 -0.70 2.29 2.99
N ALA A 13 -0.93 3.13 1.99
CA ALA A 13 -1.11 2.70 0.61
C ALA A 13 -0.60 3.75 -0.38
N ASP A 14 -0.46 3.35 -1.64
CA ASP A 14 -0.10 4.25 -2.74
C ASP A 14 -1.28 5.16 -3.16
N ALA A 15 -0.99 6.25 -3.88
CA ALA A 15 -1.99 7.17 -4.40
C ALA A 15 -3.04 6.49 -5.30
N ALA A 16 -2.70 5.37 -5.94
CA ALA A 16 -3.67 4.58 -6.71
C ALA A 16 -4.82 4.03 -5.86
N TYR A 17 -4.61 3.85 -4.55
CA TYR A 17 -5.62 3.37 -3.60
C TYR A 17 -6.38 4.52 -2.92
N ASP A 18 -6.20 5.75 -3.40
CA ASP A 18 -6.87 6.93 -2.87
C ASP A 18 -8.34 7.01 -3.31
N ALA A 19 -9.14 6.08 -2.81
CA ALA A 19 -10.58 5.99 -3.06
C ALA A 19 -11.39 6.26 -1.78
N ASP A 20 -12.51 6.96 -1.93
CA ASP A 20 -13.32 7.39 -0.78
C ASP A 20 -13.90 6.19 -0.02
N HIS A 21 -14.37 5.17 -0.73
CA HIS A 21 -14.88 3.94 -0.11
C HIS A 21 -13.80 3.22 0.71
N LEU A 22 -12.54 3.26 0.27
CA LEU A 22 -11.44 2.65 1.01
C LEU A 22 -11.11 3.46 2.27
N ARG A 23 -11.01 4.79 2.15
CA ARG A 23 -10.79 5.67 3.31
C ARG A 23 -11.90 5.54 4.34
N GLN A 24 -13.16 5.44 3.90
CA GLN A 24 -14.30 5.20 4.78
C GLN A 24 -14.22 3.84 5.47
N ALA A 25 -13.86 2.77 4.74
CA ALA A 25 -13.68 1.46 5.33
C ALA A 25 -12.54 1.41 6.37
N ILE A 26 -11.45 2.17 6.14
CA ILE A 26 -10.35 2.32 7.09
C ILE A 26 -10.82 3.06 8.34
N ALA A 27 -11.55 4.18 8.16
CA ALA A 27 -12.08 4.96 9.27
C ALA A 27 -13.13 4.19 10.10
N ALA A 28 -13.99 3.40 9.44
CA ALA A 28 -14.97 2.53 10.10
C ALA A 28 -14.32 1.46 10.98
N LYS A 29 -13.06 1.10 10.69
CA LYS A 29 -12.25 0.20 11.51
C LYS A 29 -11.48 0.91 12.64
N GLY A 30 -11.60 2.24 12.75
CA GLY A 30 -10.86 3.04 13.72
C GLY A 30 -9.37 3.24 13.37
N ALA A 31 -8.98 3.00 12.11
CA ALA A 31 -7.61 3.12 11.66
C ALA A 31 -7.34 4.44 10.94
N LEU A 32 -6.07 4.87 10.91
CA LEU A 32 -5.64 6.07 10.19
C LEU A 32 -5.24 5.72 8.75
N ALA A 33 -5.83 6.41 7.77
CA ALA A 33 -5.47 6.29 6.36
C ALA A 33 -4.28 7.20 5.99
N VAL A 34 -3.07 6.62 5.93
CA VAL A 34 -1.85 7.30 5.47
C VAL A 34 -1.64 7.00 3.99
N ILE A 35 -2.51 7.60 3.17
CA ILE A 35 -2.55 7.43 1.72
C ILE A 35 -2.34 8.81 1.08
N PRO A 36 -1.37 8.98 0.18
CA PRO A 36 -1.18 10.24 -0.53
C PRO A 36 -2.38 10.52 -1.43
N ASN A 37 -2.64 11.81 -1.68
CA ASN A 37 -3.74 12.21 -2.54
C ASN A 37 -3.40 11.93 -4.00
N ASN A 38 -4.35 11.36 -4.72
CA ASN A 38 -4.34 11.30 -6.17
C ASN A 38 -4.33 12.74 -6.72
N PRO A 39 -3.51 13.06 -7.75
CA PRO A 39 -3.43 14.40 -8.31
C PRO A 39 -4.78 14.94 -8.81
N SER A 40 -5.70 14.07 -9.22
CA SER A 40 -7.03 14.43 -9.71
C SER A 40 -8.06 14.70 -8.61
N ARG A 41 -7.72 14.49 -7.33
CA ARG A 41 -8.63 14.66 -6.21
C ARG A 41 -8.94 16.15 -5.97
N ALA A 42 -10.22 16.50 -5.90
CA ALA A 42 -10.69 17.85 -5.63
C ALA A 42 -10.37 18.33 -4.20
N LEU A 43 -10.54 17.46 -3.20
CA LEU A 43 -10.35 17.77 -1.78
C LEU A 43 -9.16 17.00 -1.22
N LYS A 44 -8.06 17.68 -0.90
CA LYS A 44 -6.85 17.02 -0.39
C LYS A 44 -6.97 16.70 1.10
N HIS A 45 -6.59 15.48 1.47
CA HIS A 45 -6.43 15.05 2.86
C HIS A 45 -5.02 15.35 3.38
N PRO A 46 -4.86 15.64 4.68
CA PRO A 46 -3.54 15.74 5.29
C PRO A 46 -2.82 14.39 5.19
N LEU A 47 -1.52 14.44 4.91
CA LEU A 47 -0.66 13.25 4.84
C LEU A 47 0.46 13.41 5.86
N ASP A 48 0.55 12.47 6.80
CA ASP A 48 1.73 12.32 7.64
C ASP A 48 2.88 11.74 6.81
N LYS A 49 3.82 12.62 6.42
CA LYS A 49 4.97 12.24 5.60
C LYS A 49 5.94 11.33 6.32
N HIS A 50 6.05 11.44 7.65
CA HIS A 50 6.95 10.60 8.44
C HIS A 50 6.45 9.16 8.49
N LEU A 51 5.15 8.98 8.75
CA LEU A 51 4.52 7.67 8.66
C LEU A 51 4.59 7.13 7.23
N TYR A 52 4.27 7.94 6.23
CA TYR A 52 4.33 7.49 4.82
C TYR A 52 5.73 7.06 4.38
N ALA A 53 6.80 7.66 4.92
CA ALA A 53 8.17 7.29 4.62
C ALA A 53 8.52 5.86 5.08
N GLN A 54 7.81 5.31 6.08
CA GLN A 54 8.05 3.95 6.57
C GLN A 54 7.78 2.86 5.52
N ARG A 55 7.00 3.17 4.46
CA ARG A 55 6.83 2.25 3.32
C ARG A 55 8.14 1.86 2.66
N HIS A 56 9.18 2.68 2.79
CA HIS A 56 10.50 2.40 2.21
C HIS A 56 11.05 1.04 2.64
N LEU A 57 10.77 0.61 3.88
CA LEU A 57 11.17 -0.71 4.37
C LEU A 57 10.53 -1.85 3.57
N VAL A 58 9.24 -1.70 3.26
CA VAL A 58 8.48 -2.64 2.44
C VAL A 58 9.00 -2.65 1.01
N GLU A 59 9.26 -1.47 0.43
CA GLU A 59 9.85 -1.33 -0.91
C GLU A 59 11.24 -1.95 -1.01
N CYS A 60 12.10 -1.73 -0.01
CA CYS A 60 13.41 -2.38 0.09
C CYS A 60 13.28 -3.91 0.16
N CYS A 61 12.31 -4.42 0.91
CA CYS A 61 12.03 -5.85 0.98
C CYS A 61 11.67 -6.40 -0.42
N PHE A 62 10.72 -5.78 -1.12
CA PHE A 62 10.35 -6.19 -2.48
C PHE A 62 11.48 -6.03 -3.49
N SER A 63 12.30 -4.98 -3.36
CA SER A 63 13.47 -4.78 -4.20
C SER A 63 14.48 -5.92 -4.04
N LYS A 64 14.78 -6.35 -2.80
CA LYS A 64 15.60 -7.52 -2.52
C LYS A 64 14.97 -8.80 -3.07
N LEU A 65 13.66 -9.01 -2.90
CA LEU A 65 12.96 -10.16 -3.45
C LEU A 65 13.06 -10.23 -4.98
N LYS A 66 13.04 -9.07 -5.66
CA LYS A 66 13.20 -8.98 -7.11
C LYS A 66 14.63 -9.21 -7.60
N GLN A 67 15.64 -9.30 -6.73
CA GLN A 67 16.99 -9.73 -7.14
C GLN A 67 16.99 -11.19 -7.60
N PHE A 68 16.09 -12.01 -7.05
CA PHE A 68 15.92 -13.39 -7.49
C PHE A 68 15.17 -13.42 -8.82
N ARG A 69 15.86 -13.82 -9.90
CA ARG A 69 15.28 -13.92 -11.25
C ARG A 69 13.95 -14.65 -11.27
N ARG A 70 13.82 -15.76 -10.54
CA ARG A 70 12.57 -16.53 -10.45
C ARG A 70 11.39 -15.67 -9.98
N VAL A 71 11.60 -14.82 -8.98
CA VAL A 71 10.56 -13.95 -8.41
C VAL A 71 10.27 -12.78 -9.33
N ALA A 72 11.30 -12.12 -9.87
CA ALA A 72 11.14 -10.96 -10.73
C ALA A 72 10.46 -11.27 -12.07
N THR A 73 10.91 -12.33 -12.75
CA THR A 73 10.41 -12.67 -14.08
C THR A 73 9.34 -13.75 -14.06
N ARG A 74 8.93 -14.23 -12.86
CA ARG A 74 8.03 -15.37 -12.66
C ARG A 74 8.40 -16.58 -13.52
N PHE A 75 9.70 -16.78 -13.75
CA PHE A 75 10.17 -17.83 -14.64
C PHE A 75 10.19 -19.14 -13.86
N GLU A 76 9.11 -19.90 -13.94
CA GLU A 76 9.17 -21.32 -13.65
C GLU A 76 9.82 -22.00 -14.84
N LYS A 77 11.02 -22.55 -14.63
CA LYS A 77 11.52 -23.60 -15.53
C LYS A 77 10.55 -24.76 -15.37
N THR A 78 9.55 -24.86 -16.25
CA THR A 78 8.94 -26.15 -16.55
C THR A 78 10.08 -27.01 -17.08
N ALA A 79 10.69 -27.79 -16.19
CA ALA A 79 11.70 -28.77 -16.57
C ALA A 79 10.99 -29.78 -17.48
N ARG A 80 11.41 -29.80 -18.74
CA ARG A 80 11.15 -30.89 -19.66
C ARG A 80 12.41 -31.74 -19.71
#